data_AF-K0BAJ6-F1
#
_entry.id   AF-K0BAJ6-F1
#
_cell.length_a   1.000
_cell.length_b   1.000
_cell.length_c   1.000
_cell.angle_alpha   90.00
_cell.angle_beta   90.00
_cell.angle_gamma   90.00
#
_symmetry.space_group_name_H-M   'P 1'
#
loop_
_entity.id
_entity.type
_entity.pdbx_description
1 polymer ?
#
loop_
_entity_poly.entity_id
_entity_poly.type
_entity_poly.pdbx_seq_one_letter_code
_entity_poly.pdbx_strand_id
1 'polypeptide(L)'
;MSEEDSELERLKAKRLAEMQKNLVSRQDSQKPSDPPKPAENPRDILVKVLGFRGLEVLQNAESQFPNETKMIVQKLSELIKSGELNETLDGGKLLALFRAVGLHIRMETKINIEQDGKFVSLTDKLSKQSSENDD
;
A
#
# COMPACT_ATOMS: atom_id res chain seq x y z
N MET A 1 -37.12 -28.00 58.22
CA MET A 1 -36.30 -27.29 57.23
C MET A 1 -36.88 -25.90 57.12
N SER A 2 -36.25 -24.93 57.79
CA SER A 2 -36.76 -23.56 57.96
C SER A 2 -36.66 -22.77 56.65
N GLU A 3 -37.57 -21.82 56.45
CA GLU A 3 -37.59 -20.92 55.28
C GLU A 3 -36.28 -20.12 55.14
N GLU A 4 -35.58 -19.88 56.26
CA GLU A 4 -34.26 -19.23 56.32
C GLU A 4 -33.17 -19.98 55.54
N ASP A 5 -33.18 -21.33 55.53
CA ASP A 5 -32.19 -22.11 54.77
C ASP A 5 -32.39 -21.97 53.25
N SER A 6 -33.65 -21.86 52.81
CA SER A 6 -34.01 -21.69 51.39
C SER A 6 -33.62 -20.30 50.87
N GLU A 7 -33.76 -19.28 51.72
CA GLU A 7 -33.35 -17.91 51.39
C GLU A 7 -31.81 -17.79 51.31
N LEU A 8 -31.09 -18.43 52.24
CA LEU A 8 -29.64 -18.50 52.22
C LEU A 8 -29.09 -19.22 50.98
N GLU A 9 -29.73 -20.30 50.54
CA GLU A 9 -29.36 -21.01 49.30
C GLU A 9 -29.57 -20.14 48.05
N ARG A 10 -30.69 -19.41 47.97
CA ARG A 10 -30.96 -18.48 46.87
C ARG A 10 -29.93 -17.35 46.81
N LEU A 11 -29.52 -16.82 47.96
CA LEU A 11 -28.52 -15.76 48.04
C LEU A 11 -27.14 -16.25 47.57
N LYS A 12 -26.74 -17.47 47.94
CA LYS A 12 -25.52 -18.12 47.46
C LYS A 12 -25.54 -18.37 45.95
N ALA A 13 -26.65 -18.89 45.42
CA ALA A 13 -26.82 -19.15 44.00
C ALA A 13 -26.71 -17.85 43.16
N LYS A 14 -27.30 -16.76 43.64
CA LYS A 14 -27.21 -15.45 42.97
C LYS A 14 -25.78 -14.91 42.93
N ARG A 15 -25.04 -15.02 44.04
CA ARG A 15 -23.62 -14.63 44.11
C ARG A 15 -22.72 -15.47 43.19
N LEU A 16 -22.97 -16.78 43.11
CA LEU A 16 -22.22 -17.68 42.23
C LEU A 16 -22.46 -17.34 40.75
N ALA A 17 -23.71 -17.07 40.37
CA ALA A 17 -24.05 -16.66 39.00
C ALA A 17 -23.40 -15.31 38.62
N GLU A 18 -23.35 -14.36 39.56
CA GLU A 18 -22.71 -13.05 39.35
C GLU A 18 -21.18 -13.17 39.19
N MET A 19 -20.53 -14.05 39.97
CA MET A 19 -19.10 -14.36 39.82
C MET A 19 -18.81 -15.02 38.46
N GLN A 20 -19.64 -15.99 38.04
CA GLN A 20 -19.50 -16.65 36.74
C GLN A 20 -19.65 -15.65 35.58
N LYS A 21 -20.63 -14.74 35.66
CA LYS A 21 -20.83 -13.70 34.64
C LYS A 21 -19.62 -12.77 34.53
N ASN A 22 -19.03 -12.36 35.65
CA ASN A 22 -17.81 -11.53 35.66
C ASN A 22 -16.58 -12.25 35.08
N LEU A 23 -16.47 -13.57 35.28
CA LEU A 23 -15.39 -14.37 34.68
C LEU A 23 -15.55 -14.47 33.15
N VAL A 24 -16.76 -14.70 32.66
CA VAL A 24 -17.06 -14.76 31.21
C VAL A 24 -16.85 -13.40 30.54
N SER A 25 -17.31 -12.31 31.16
CA SER A 25 -17.09 -10.96 30.61
C SER A 25 -15.61 -10.55 30.54
N ARG A 26 -14.76 -11.11 31.42
CA ARG A 26 -13.29 -10.94 31.37
C ARG A 26 -12.61 -11.85 30.34
N GLN A 27 -13.23 -12.99 30.00
CA GLN A 27 -12.75 -13.89 28.95
C GLN A 27 -13.17 -13.43 27.55
N ASP A 28 -14.33 -12.80 27.37
CA ASP A 28 -14.75 -12.20 26.09
C ASP A 28 -13.93 -10.96 25.71
N SER A 29 -13.36 -10.27 26.69
CA SER A 29 -12.34 -9.22 26.49
C SER A 29 -10.93 -9.78 26.27
N GLN A 30 -10.78 -11.10 26.39
CA GLN A 30 -9.60 -11.90 26.02
C GLN A 30 -9.95 -12.89 24.90
N LYS A 31 -10.83 -12.54 23.96
CA LYS A 31 -10.63 -13.07 22.60
C LYS A 31 -9.20 -12.67 22.22
N PRO A 32 -8.35 -13.59 21.73
CA PRO A 32 -7.13 -13.17 21.08
C PRO A 32 -7.58 -12.24 19.97
N SER A 33 -7.36 -10.94 20.17
CA SER A 33 -7.21 -10.03 19.04
C SER A 33 -6.24 -10.76 18.13
N ASP A 34 -6.62 -10.87 16.85
CA ASP A 34 -5.77 -11.46 15.81
C ASP A 34 -4.31 -11.09 16.10
N PRO A 35 -3.35 -12.04 15.96
CA PRO A 35 -1.94 -11.77 16.21
C PRO A 35 -1.60 -10.43 15.55
N PRO A 36 -0.92 -9.51 16.27
CA PRO A 36 -0.72 -8.15 15.80
C PRO A 36 -0.23 -8.24 14.37
N LYS A 37 -1.05 -7.78 13.41
CA LYS A 37 -0.72 -7.86 11.99
C LYS A 37 0.72 -7.38 11.87
N PRO A 38 1.64 -8.22 11.35
CA PRO A 38 3.04 -7.83 11.25
C PRO A 38 3.07 -6.46 10.58
N ALA A 39 3.80 -5.52 11.18
CA ALA A 39 3.83 -4.13 10.73
C ALA A 39 4.08 -4.13 9.22
N GLU A 40 3.03 -3.83 8.44
CA GLU A 40 3.11 -3.97 6.99
C GLU A 40 4.22 -3.04 6.49
N ASN A 41 5.14 -3.59 5.68
CA ASN A 41 6.26 -2.80 5.18
C ASN A 41 5.69 -1.62 4.37
N PRO A 42 6.25 -0.40 4.51
CA PRO A 42 5.81 0.79 3.78
C PRO A 42 5.70 0.55 2.27
N ARG A 43 6.66 -0.22 1.72
CA ARG A 43 6.69 -0.62 0.32
C ARG A 43 5.50 -1.48 -0.08
N ASP A 44 5.16 -2.47 0.73
CA ASP A 44 4.07 -3.41 0.42
C ASP A 44 2.72 -2.69 0.39
N ILE A 45 2.55 -1.68 1.24
CA ILE A 45 1.35 -0.83 1.25
C ILE A 45 1.25 -0.02 -0.04
N LEU A 46 2.37 0.59 -0.45
CA LEU A 46 2.40 1.37 -1.68
C LEU A 46 2.09 0.49 -2.90
N VAL A 47 2.71 -0.69 -2.98
CA VAL A 47 2.54 -1.63 -4.10
C VAL A 47 1.08 -2.05 -4.30
N LYS A 48 0.28 -2.15 -3.24
CA LYS A 48 -1.16 -2.47 -3.32
C LYS A 48 -1.98 -1.39 -4.05
N VAL A 49 -1.51 -0.14 -4.06
CA VAL A 49 -2.21 1.02 -4.64
C VAL A 49 -1.63 1.42 -6.00
N LEU A 50 -0.48 0.86 -6.40
CA LEU A 50 0.17 1.20 -7.67
C LEU A 50 -0.68 0.78 -8.87
N GLY A 51 -0.81 1.68 -9.84
CA GLY A 51 -1.49 1.46 -11.11
C GLY A 51 -0.55 1.03 -12.23
N PHE A 52 -0.98 1.28 -13.46
CA PHE A 52 -0.22 0.95 -14.68
C PHE A 52 1.22 1.47 -14.61
N ARG A 53 2.19 0.56 -14.80
CA ARG A 53 3.64 0.81 -14.73
C ARG A 53 4.16 1.43 -13.42
N GLY A 54 3.35 1.48 -12.35
CA GLY A 54 3.77 2.04 -11.07
C GLY A 54 4.94 1.27 -10.44
N LEU A 55 4.90 -0.07 -10.50
CA LEU A 55 5.96 -0.94 -9.97
C LEU A 55 7.31 -0.70 -10.67
N GLU A 56 7.30 -0.55 -12.00
CA GLU A 56 8.50 -0.29 -12.81
C GLU A 56 9.15 1.03 -12.41
N VAL A 57 8.33 2.08 -12.27
CA VAL A 57 8.80 3.41 -11.83
C VAL A 57 9.38 3.33 -10.42
N LEU A 58 8.70 2.66 -9.49
CA LEU A 58 9.17 2.50 -8.12
C LEU A 58 10.51 1.76 -8.07
N GLN A 59 10.66 0.67 -8.82
CA GLN A 59 11.91 -0.10 -8.87
C GLN A 59 13.07 0.71 -9.48
N ASN A 60 12.79 1.49 -10.53
CA ASN A 60 13.77 2.40 -11.13
C ASN A 60 14.15 3.52 -10.15
N ALA A 61 13.21 4.03 -9.36
CA ALA A 61 13.48 4.99 -8.30
C ALA A 61 14.37 4.38 -7.20
N GLU A 62 14.02 3.17 -6.72
CA GLU A 62 14.77 2.46 -5.67
C GLU A 62 16.22 2.16 -6.09
N SER A 63 16.45 1.85 -7.37
CA SER A 63 17.79 1.59 -7.90
C SER A 63 18.61 2.85 -8.16
N GLN A 64 18.00 3.92 -8.66
CA GLN A 64 18.72 5.15 -9.02
C GLN A 64 18.90 6.11 -7.83
N PHE A 65 17.92 6.16 -6.92
CA PHE A 65 17.85 7.10 -5.78
C PHE A 65 17.39 6.38 -4.50
N PRO A 66 18.20 5.46 -3.94
CA PRO A 66 17.75 4.56 -2.88
C PRO A 66 17.36 5.27 -1.58
N ASN A 67 18.10 6.31 -1.18
CA ASN A 67 17.88 6.98 0.10
C ASN A 67 16.64 7.89 0.05
N GLU A 68 16.52 8.65 -1.03
CA GLU A 68 15.44 9.59 -1.28
C GLU A 68 14.13 8.84 -1.52
N THR A 69 14.19 7.78 -2.33
CA THR A 69 13.02 6.93 -2.59
C THR A 69 12.52 6.28 -1.30
N LYS A 70 13.40 5.81 -0.42
CA LYS A 70 12.99 5.24 0.87
C LYS A 70 12.19 6.24 1.73
N MET A 71 12.61 7.50 1.78
CA MET A 71 11.88 8.54 2.51
C MET A 71 10.51 8.83 1.87
N ILE A 72 10.45 8.89 0.54
CA ILE A 72 9.20 9.13 -0.20
C ILE A 72 8.22 7.96 -0.01
N VAL A 73 8.69 6.72 -0.08
CA VAL A 73 7.88 5.51 0.13
C VAL A 73 7.30 5.49 1.55
N GLN A 74 8.09 5.86 2.56
CA GLN A 74 7.59 5.99 3.93
C GLN A 74 6.45 7.00 4.01
N LYS A 75 6.63 8.21 3.46
CA LYS A 75 5.61 9.27 3.46
C LYS A 75 4.35 8.89 2.68
N LEU A 76 4.50 8.29 1.51
CA LEU A 76 3.36 7.79 0.74
C LEU A 76 2.60 6.70 1.51
N SER A 77 3.30 5.80 2.20
CA SER A 77 2.64 4.78 3.02
C SER A 77 1.86 5.38 4.20
N GLU A 78 2.34 6.47 4.79
CA GLU A 78 1.64 7.21 5.84
C GLU A 78 0.35 7.84 5.29
N LEU A 79 0.41 8.48 4.11
CA LEU A 79 -0.74 9.10 3.45
C LEU A 79 -1.81 8.09 3.00
N ILE A 80 -1.38 6.90 2.56
CA ILE A 80 -2.30 5.80 2.23
C ILE A 80 -2.98 5.29 3.50
N LYS A 81 -2.23 5.13 4.60
CA LYS A 81 -2.78 4.71 5.89
C LYS A 81 -3.75 5.74 6.48
N SER A 82 -3.47 7.04 6.34
CA SER A 82 -4.36 8.10 6.81
C SER A 82 -5.62 8.25 5.96
N GLY A 83 -5.63 7.67 4.75
CA GLY A 83 -6.74 7.78 3.81
C GLY A 83 -6.78 9.13 3.09
N GLU A 84 -5.70 9.92 3.16
CA GLU A 84 -5.54 11.13 2.34
C GLU A 84 -5.27 10.75 0.87
N LEU A 85 -4.63 9.60 0.63
CA LEU A 85 -4.37 9.06 -0.69
C LEU A 85 -5.20 7.78 -0.90
N ASN A 86 -6.39 7.95 -1.48
CA ASN A 86 -7.35 6.85 -1.77
C ASN A 86 -7.45 6.51 -3.26
N GLU A 87 -6.66 7.17 -4.11
CA GLU A 87 -6.66 6.93 -5.54
C GLU A 87 -5.52 6.02 -5.99
N THR A 88 -5.72 5.35 -7.12
CA THR A 88 -4.66 4.57 -7.77
C THR A 88 -3.50 5.48 -8.17
N LEU A 89 -2.30 5.10 -7.75
CA LEU A 89 -1.06 5.81 -8.07
C LEU A 89 -0.38 5.14 -9.26
N ASP A 90 -0.68 5.60 -10.47
CA ASP A 90 -0.05 5.08 -11.69
C ASP A 90 1.42 5.52 -11.82
N GLY A 91 2.14 4.91 -12.77
CA GLY A 91 3.53 5.25 -13.04
C GLY A 91 3.71 6.70 -13.51
N GLY A 92 2.71 7.27 -14.17
CA GLY A 92 2.71 8.67 -14.62
C GLY A 92 2.72 9.65 -13.45
N LYS A 93 1.77 9.51 -12.52
CA LYS A 93 1.67 10.30 -11.29
C LYS A 93 2.91 10.10 -10.42
N LEU A 94 3.39 8.87 -10.28
CA LEU A 94 4.58 8.58 -9.48
C LEU A 94 5.83 9.24 -10.09
N LEU A 95 6.02 9.17 -11.42
CA LEU A 95 7.10 9.90 -12.11
C LEU A 95 6.96 11.42 -11.95
N ALA A 96 5.74 11.95 -12.03
CA ALA A 96 5.49 13.38 -11.86
C ALA A 96 5.84 13.84 -10.44
N LEU A 97 5.48 13.06 -9.41
CA LEU A 97 5.86 13.31 -8.02
C LEU A 97 7.38 13.37 -7.87
N PHE A 98 8.08 12.33 -8.36
CA PHE A 98 9.54 12.28 -8.27
C PHE A 98 10.20 13.48 -8.97
N ARG A 99 9.71 13.88 -10.15
CA ARG A 99 10.20 15.09 -10.83
C ARG A 99 9.93 16.37 -10.04
N ALA A 100 8.76 16.49 -9.41
CA ALA A 100 8.39 17.66 -8.62
C ALA A 100 9.32 17.83 -7.39
N VAL A 101 9.81 16.74 -6.81
CA VAL A 101 10.80 16.75 -5.72
C VAL A 101 12.26 16.79 -6.22
N GLY A 102 12.48 16.92 -7.53
CA GLY A 102 13.82 17.05 -8.12
C GLY A 102 14.52 15.74 -8.48
N LEU A 103 13.83 14.59 -8.38
CA LEU A 103 14.37 13.28 -8.72
C LEU A 103 14.03 12.91 -10.17
N HIS A 104 15.05 12.91 -11.02
CA HIS A 104 14.89 12.61 -12.44
C HIS A 104 15.13 11.12 -12.73
N ILE A 105 14.09 10.31 -12.52
CA ILE A 105 14.16 8.86 -12.75
C ILE A 105 14.20 8.55 -14.25
N ARG A 106 15.23 7.83 -14.67
CA ARG A 106 15.40 7.32 -16.04
C ARG A 106 14.51 6.11 -16.23
N MET A 107 13.71 6.12 -17.30
CA MET A 107 12.86 5.00 -17.73
C MET A 107 13.32 4.50 -19.09
N GLU A 108 13.38 3.18 -19.28
CA GLU A 108 13.61 2.58 -20.60
C GLU A 108 12.35 2.72 -21.45
N THR A 109 12.23 3.85 -22.16
CA THR A 109 11.07 4.13 -23.02
C THR A 109 11.44 3.89 -24.48
N LYS A 110 10.63 3.12 -25.20
CA LYS A 110 10.72 2.97 -26.65
C LYS A 110 9.52 3.65 -27.29
N ILE A 111 9.78 4.54 -28.24
CA ILE A 111 8.76 5.23 -29.01
C ILE A 111 8.73 4.61 -30.41
N ASN A 112 7.58 4.09 -30.80
CA ASN A 112 7.32 3.57 -32.13
C ASN A 112 6.28 4.46 -32.81
N ILE A 113 6.48 4.74 -34.09
CA ILE A 113 5.57 5.52 -34.93
C ILE A 113 5.01 4.60 -36.01
N GLU A 114 3.71 4.71 -36.27
CA GLU A 114 3.09 4.05 -37.41
C GLU A 114 3.39 4.85 -38.68
N GLN A 115 4.01 4.19 -39.65
CA GLN A 115 4.27 4.71 -40.98
C GLN A 115 3.82 3.68 -42.01
N ASP A 116 2.92 4.06 -42.91
CA ASP A 116 2.46 3.22 -44.02
C ASP A 116 1.96 1.83 -43.54
N GLY A 117 1.28 1.79 -42.39
CA GLY A 117 0.76 0.57 -41.77
C GLY A 117 1.80 -0.31 -41.07
N LYS A 118 3.03 0.17 -40.87
CA LYS A 118 4.10 -0.52 -40.12
C LYS A 118 4.59 0.33 -38.95
N PHE A 119 4.87 -0.30 -37.81
CA PHE A 119 5.50 0.37 -36.68
C PHE A 119 7.03 0.40 -36.87
N VAL A 120 7.59 1.61 -36.91
CA VAL A 120 9.03 1.88 -37.01
C VAL A 120 9.47 2.65 -35.76
N SER A 121 10.67 2.42 -35.25
CA SER A 121 11.15 3.20 -34.11
C SER A 121 11.34 4.67 -34.50
N LEU A 122 11.02 5.59 -33.58
CA LEU A 122 11.28 7.02 -33.78
C LEU A 122 12.76 7.30 -34.10
N THR A 123 13.68 6.57 -33.47
CA THR A 123 15.12 6.70 -33.71
C THR A 123 15.49 6.34 -35.15
N ASP A 124 14.92 5.25 -35.67
CA ASP A 124 15.12 4.83 -37.07
C ASP A 124 14.51 5.84 -38.05
N LYS A 125 13.39 6.45 -37.69
CA LYS A 125 12.73 7.47 -38.52
C LYS A 125 13.57 8.74 -38.62
N LEU A 126 14.10 9.22 -37.49
CA LEU A 126 14.86 10.46 -37.45
C LEU A 126 16.24 10.33 -38.12
N SER A 127 16.90 9.18 -37.95
CA SER A 127 18.22 8.92 -38.56
C SER A 127 18.18 8.81 -40.10
N LYS A 128 17.08 8.33 -40.69
CA LYS A 128 16.93 8.28 -42.15
C LYS A 128 16.74 9.65 -42.80
N GLN A 129 16.08 10.60 -42.12
CA GLN A 129 15.85 11.94 -42.66
C GLN A 129 17.14 12.76 -42.79
N SER A 130 18.14 12.52 -41.92
CA SER A 130 19.44 13.19 -42.02
C SER A 130 20.26 12.72 -43.22
N SER A 131 20.06 11.50 -43.73
CA SER A 131 20.83 10.95 -44.87
C SER A 131 20.24 11.26 -46.24
N GLU A 132 18.97 11.68 -46.33
CA GLU A 132 18.31 11.98 -47.62
C GLU A 132 18.49 13.44 -48.09
N ASN A 133 19.07 14.32 -47.27
CA ASN A 133 19.23 15.75 -47.59
C ASN A 133 20.67 16.16 -47.97
N ASP A 134 21.58 15.18 -48.14
CA ASP A 134 22.99 15.41 -48.50
C ASP A 134 23.32 15.12 -49.98
N ASP A 135 22.31 14.93 -50.85
CA ASP A 135 22.43 14.82 -52.31
C ASP A 135 21.74 16.01 -53.02
#